data_AF-A0A6M3LZ96-F1
#
_entry.id   AF-A0A6M3LZ96-F1
#
_cell.length_a   1.000
_cell.length_b   1.000
_cell.length_c   1.000
_cell.angle_alpha   90.00
_cell.angle_beta   90.00
_cell.angle_gamma   90.00
#
_symmetry.space_group_name_H-M   'P 1'
#
loop_
_entity.id
_entity.type
_entity.pdbx_description
1 polymer ?
#
loop_
_entity_poly.entity_id
_entity_poly.type
_entity_poly.pdbx_seq_one_letter_code
_entity_poly.pdbx_strand_id
1 'polypeptide(L)'
;MSNYCIDLDTSEAREIGFISDMFDGYLWRRDNHITISAIYSRQPGQGNLSRLFDAILAKGLDVRVPNPLPRMEQICKKKGFTKTQEPFAPEHGIHDLIDVYVLKAEDTKE
;
A
#
# COMPACT_ATOMS: atom_id res chain seq x y z
N MET A 1 6.00 -15.11 -10.98
CA MET A 1 5.30 -14.42 -9.88
C MET A 1 6.34 -13.75 -9.02
N SER A 2 6.30 -12.43 -8.91
CA SER A 2 7.22 -11.68 -8.06
C SER A 2 6.56 -11.45 -6.71
N ASN A 3 7.14 -11.99 -5.64
CA ASN A 3 6.72 -11.76 -4.27
C ASN A 3 7.95 -11.42 -3.42
N TYR A 4 8.12 -10.14 -3.09
CA TYR A 4 9.27 -9.67 -2.32
C TYR A 4 8.95 -8.41 -1.53
N CYS A 5 9.73 -8.15 -0.48
CA CYS A 5 9.69 -6.90 0.28
C CYS A 5 10.49 -5.83 -0.48
N ILE A 6 9.90 -4.65 -0.65
CA ILE A 6 10.61 -3.46 -1.14
C ILE A 6 11.20 -2.77 0.09
N ASP A 7 12.50 -2.92 0.28
CA ASP A 7 13.22 -2.27 1.39
C ASP A 7 13.36 -0.77 1.14
N LEU A 8 13.39 0.00 2.24
CA LEU A 8 13.61 1.45 2.21
C LEU A 8 14.90 1.81 1.47
N ASP A 9 14.86 2.93 0.75
CA ASP A 9 16.01 3.55 0.07
C ASP A 9 16.64 2.73 -1.06
N THR A 10 16.09 1.57 -1.40
CA THR A 10 16.39 0.86 -2.65
C THR A 10 15.98 1.71 -3.87
N SER A 11 16.53 1.41 -5.05
CA SER A 11 16.21 2.16 -6.28
C SER A 11 14.71 2.16 -6.58
N GLU A 12 14.05 1.00 -6.48
CA GLU A 12 12.60 0.87 -6.67
C GLU A 12 11.81 1.70 -5.64
N ALA A 13 12.22 1.65 -4.37
CA ALA A 13 11.58 2.40 -3.30
C ALA A 13 11.70 3.93 -3.52
N ARG A 14 12.88 4.40 -3.94
CA ARG A 14 13.12 5.82 -4.26
C ARG A 14 12.26 6.30 -5.43
N GLU A 15 12.05 5.47 -6.44
CA GLU A 15 11.22 5.84 -7.60
C GLU A 15 9.76 6.14 -7.23
N ILE A 16 9.22 5.47 -6.21
CA ILE A 16 7.85 5.70 -5.72
C ILE A 16 7.80 6.59 -4.48
N GLY A 17 8.95 7.11 -4.03
CA GLY A 17 9.05 7.97 -2.85
C GLY A 17 8.93 7.24 -1.51
N PHE A 18 9.14 5.93 -1.46
CA PHE A 18 9.24 5.17 -0.22
C PHE A 18 10.68 5.22 0.32
N ILE A 19 11.01 6.26 1.07
CA ILE A 19 12.37 6.48 1.62
C ILE A 19 12.36 6.66 3.13
N SER A 20 13.46 6.30 3.78
CA SER A 20 13.55 6.26 5.25
C SER A 20 13.38 7.65 5.89
N ASP A 21 13.73 8.72 5.19
CA ASP A 21 13.51 10.11 5.62
C ASP A 21 12.02 10.46 5.77
N MET A 22 11.15 9.82 4.98
CA MET A 22 9.72 10.11 4.95
C MET A 22 8.90 9.04 5.68
N PHE A 23 9.37 7.80 5.73
CA PHE A 23 8.58 6.67 6.17
C PHE A 23 9.31 5.71 7.12
N ASP A 24 8.49 4.96 7.83
CA ASP A 24 8.80 3.67 8.43
C ASP A 24 7.71 2.67 7.99
N GLY A 25 8.00 1.36 8.04
CA GLY A 25 7.07 0.29 7.67
C GLY A 25 7.51 -0.56 6.48
N TYR A 26 6.56 -1.27 5.87
CA TYR A 26 6.86 -2.31 4.88
C TYR A 26 6.00 -2.19 3.63
N LEU A 27 6.63 -2.35 2.48
CA LEU A 27 5.97 -2.52 1.19
C LEU A 27 6.25 -3.93 0.65
N TRP A 28 5.20 -4.62 0.22
CA TRP A 28 5.30 -5.94 -0.37
C TRP A 28 4.82 -5.91 -1.81
N ARG A 29 5.71 -6.24 -2.74
CA ARG A 29 5.37 -6.36 -4.16
C ARG A 29 4.80 -7.75 -4.42
N ARG A 30 3.59 -7.82 -4.98
CA ARG A 30 2.97 -9.07 -5.43
C ARG A 30 2.36 -8.87 -6.82
N ASP A 31 2.93 -9.49 -7.84
CA ASP A 31 2.46 -9.51 -9.24
C ASP A 31 1.95 -8.17 -9.81
N ASN A 32 0.69 -7.79 -9.60
CA ASN A 32 0.09 -6.55 -10.11
C ASN A 32 -0.21 -5.50 -9.02
N HIS A 33 0.15 -5.74 -7.76
CA HIS A 33 -0.12 -4.83 -6.67
C HIS A 33 1.08 -4.63 -5.74
N ILE A 34 1.00 -3.58 -4.93
CA ILE A 34 1.84 -3.36 -3.76
C ILE A 34 0.94 -3.32 -2.53
N THR A 35 1.29 -4.14 -1.54
CA THR A 35 0.66 -4.14 -0.23
C THR A 35 1.46 -3.25 0.72
N ILE A 36 0.76 -2.32 1.37
CA ILE A 36 1.33 -1.35 2.31
C ILE A 36 0.97 -1.79 3.72
N SER A 37 1.97 -2.13 4.54
CA SER A 37 1.77 -2.69 5.88
C SER A 37 2.55 -1.90 6.92
N ALA A 38 1.90 -1.65 8.06
CA ALA A 38 2.48 -0.95 9.22
C ALA A 38 3.20 0.37 8.87
N ILE A 39 2.71 1.09 7.86
CA ILE A 39 3.38 2.31 7.38
C ILE A 39 3.13 3.50 8.32
N TYR A 40 4.20 4.24 8.59
CA TYR A 40 4.18 5.47 9.36
C TYR A 40 4.89 6.58 8.60
N SER A 41 4.23 7.74 8.43
CA SER A 41 4.88 8.93 7.85
C SER A 41 5.57 9.71 8.96
N ARG A 42 6.88 9.90 8.84
CA ARG A 42 7.69 10.71 9.78
C ARG A 42 7.30 12.19 9.76
N GLN A 43 6.71 12.65 8.66
CA GLN A 43 6.20 14.00 8.49
C GLN A 43 4.66 13.94 8.33
N PRO A 44 3.89 13.82 9.43
CA PRO A 44 2.44 13.72 9.36
C PRO A 44 1.83 15.01 8.80
N GLY A 45 0.78 14.88 7.99
CA GLY A 45 0.05 16.03 7.42
C GLY A 45 0.61 16.59 6.11
N GLN A 46 1.77 16.11 5.66
CA GLN A 46 2.41 16.56 4.41
C GLN A 46 1.93 15.80 3.15
N GLY A 47 0.90 14.97 3.27
CA GLY A 47 0.37 14.19 2.14
C GLY A 47 1.30 13.09 1.61
N ASN A 48 2.37 12.72 2.33
CA ASN A 48 3.36 11.74 1.87
C ASN A 48 2.70 10.41 1.49
N LEU A 49 1.83 9.88 2.35
CA LEU A 49 1.15 8.61 2.09
C LEU A 49 0.26 8.66 0.84
N SER A 50 -0.45 9.77 0.64
CA SER A 50 -1.25 10.00 -0.58
C SER A 50 -0.36 9.98 -1.83
N ARG A 51 0.77 10.68 -1.79
CA ARG A 51 1.73 10.73 -2.91
C ARG A 51 2.33 9.36 -3.19
N LEU A 52 2.58 8.55 -2.15
CA LEU A 52 3.04 7.18 -2.30
C LEU A 52 1.99 6.33 -3.04
N PHE A 53 0.70 6.42 -2.67
CA PHE A 53 -0.36 5.72 -3.39
C PHE A 53 -0.39 6.14 -4.86
N ASP A 54 -0.37 7.45 -5.13
CA ASP A 54 -0.42 8.00 -6.48
C ASP A 54 0.78 7.52 -7.32
N ALA A 55 1.98 7.48 -6.74
CA ALA A 55 3.19 6.99 -7.40
C ALA A 55 3.12 5.49 -7.73
N ILE A 56 2.55 4.68 -6.84
CA ILE A 56 2.35 3.24 -7.09
C ILE A 56 1.35 3.04 -8.24
N LEU A 57 0.23 3.77 -8.22
CA LEU A 57 -0.82 3.68 -9.25
C LEU A 57 -0.28 4.14 -10.62
N ALA A 58 0.56 5.18 -10.65
CA ALA A 58 1.22 5.65 -11.86
C ALA A 58 2.17 4.62 -12.50
N LYS A 59 2.65 3.63 -11.72
CA LYS A 59 3.40 2.47 -12.24
C LYS A 59 2.48 1.38 -12.82
N GLY A 60 1.16 1.58 -12.80
CA GLY A 60 0.16 0.60 -13.23
C GLY A 60 -0.08 -0.52 -12.22
N LEU A 61 0.22 -0.26 -10.94
CA LEU A 61 0.09 -1.23 -9.86
C LEU A 61 -1.06 -0.87 -8.93
N ASP A 62 -1.84 -1.87 -8.52
CA ASP A 62 -2.88 -1.67 -7.50
C ASP A 62 -2.25 -1.43 -6.13
N VAL A 63 -2.93 -0.69 -5.28
CA VAL A 63 -2.54 -0.49 -3.88
C VAL A 63 -3.47 -1.28 -2.98
N ARG A 64 -2.88 -2.07 -2.07
CA ARG A 64 -3.62 -2.79 -1.01
C ARG A 64 -3.15 -2.38 0.38
N VAL A 65 -4.11 -2.21 1.28
CA VAL A 65 -3.85 -1.85 2.68
C VAL A 65 -4.64 -2.78 3.60
N PRO A 66 -4.01 -3.84 4.15
CA PRO A 66 -4.64 -4.75 5.09
C PRO A 66 -4.75 -4.11 6.48
N ASN A 67 -5.91 -4.27 7.13
CA ASN A 67 -6.20 -3.81 8.50
C ASN A 67 -5.62 -2.41 8.81
N PRO A 68 -5.98 -1.36 8.05
CA PRO A 68 -5.43 -0.03 8.27
C PRO A 68 -5.78 0.50 9.67
N LEU A 69 -4.84 1.19 10.30
CA LEU A 69 -5.12 1.98 11.49
C LEU A 69 -6.18 3.06 11.17
N PRO A 70 -6.98 3.53 12.15
CA PRO A 70 -8.12 4.43 11.88
C PRO A 70 -7.79 5.67 11.05
N ARG A 71 -6.61 6.28 11.27
CA ARG A 71 -6.15 7.43 10.48
C ARG A 71 -5.85 7.05 9.03
N MET A 72 -5.23 5.90 8.79
CA MET A 72 -4.93 5.40 7.45
C MET A 72 -6.22 5.01 6.73
N GLU A 73 -7.16 4.39 7.44
CA GLU A 73 -8.49 4.07 6.93
C GLU A 73 -9.22 5.33 6.39
N GLN A 74 -9.17 6.44 7.14
CA GLN A 74 -9.72 7.72 6.68
C GLN A 74 -9.04 8.24 5.40
N ILE A 75 -7.73 8.08 5.27
CA ILE A 75 -7.00 8.47 4.05
C ILE A 75 -7.43 7.58 2.88
N CYS A 76 -7.52 6.26 3.09
CA CYS A 76 -7.96 5.31 2.07
C CYS A 76 -9.37 5.65 1.56
N LYS A 77 -10.33 5.90 2.47
CA LYS A 77 -11.69 6.30 2.10
C LYS A 77 -11.72 7.60 1.28
N LYS A 78 -10.94 8.61 1.69
CA LYS A 78 -10.84 9.88 0.94
C LYS A 78 -10.22 9.70 -0.45
N LYS A 79 -9.36 8.71 -0.63
CA LYS A 79 -8.73 8.36 -1.90
C LYS A 79 -9.55 7.41 -2.78
N GLY A 80 -10.74 7.01 -2.34
CA GLY A 80 -11.62 6.13 -3.12
C GLY A 80 -11.26 4.65 -3.05
N PHE A 81 -10.48 4.22 -2.04
CA PHE A 81 -10.24 2.80 -1.82
C PHE A 81 -11.57 2.09 -1.52
N THR A 82 -11.75 0.93 -2.14
CA THR A 82 -12.86 0.02 -1.85
C THR A 82 -12.45 -0.94 -0.75
N LYS A 83 -13.31 -1.11 0.26
CA LYS A 83 -13.11 -2.10 1.33
C LYS A 83 -13.55 -3.48 0.84
N THR A 84 -12.65 -4.46 0.93
CA THR A 84 -12.89 -5.89 0.67
C THR A 84 -12.54 -6.72 1.90
N GLN A 85 -12.89 -8.01 1.87
CA GLN A 85 -12.41 -8.99 2.84
C GLN A 85 -11.62 -10.08 2.12
N GLU A 86 -10.39 -10.32 2.55
CA GLU A 86 -9.46 -11.28 1.94
C GLU A 86 -8.84 -12.19 3.00
N PRO A 87 -8.52 -13.46 2.69
CA PRO A 87 -7.75 -14.32 3.59
C PRO A 87 -6.36 -13.73 3.87
N PHE A 88 -5.93 -13.70 5.13
CA PHE A 88 -4.66 -13.05 5.51
C PHE A 88 -3.41 -13.70 4.91
N ALA A 89 -3.28 -15.02 5.02
CA ALA A 89 -2.11 -15.75 4.55
C ALA A 89 -2.47 -17.22 4.21
N PRO A 90 -3.28 -17.43 3.16
CA PRO A 90 -3.75 -18.76 2.79
C PRO A 90 -2.60 -19.70 2.42
N GLU A 91 -1.47 -19.17 1.95
CA GLU A 91 -0.24 -19.93 1.69
C GLU A 91 0.37 -20.58 2.94
N HIS A 92 0.03 -20.06 4.12
CA HIS A 92 0.44 -20.58 5.43
C HIS A 92 -0.70 -21.30 6.15
N GLY A 93 -1.82 -21.57 5.47
CA GLY A 93 -3.01 -22.20 6.05
C GLY A 93 -3.83 -21.28 6.96
N ILE A 94 -3.57 -19.96 6.92
CA ILE A 94 -4.31 -18.96 7.70
C ILE A 94 -5.39 -18.34 6.81
N HIS A 95 -6.63 -18.73 7.07
CA HIS A 95 -7.79 -18.35 6.25
C HIS A 95 -8.68 -17.28 6.90
N ASP A 96 -8.28 -16.72 8.05
CA ASP A 96 -8.99 -15.62 8.69
C ASP A 96 -9.17 -14.46 7.70
N LEU A 97 -10.41 -14.01 7.57
CA LEU A 97 -10.76 -12.88 6.72
C LEU A 97 -10.37 -11.59 7.43
N ILE A 98 -9.59 -10.78 6.73
CA ILE A 98 -9.20 -9.45 7.19
C ILE A 98 -9.75 -8.39 6.25
N ASP A 99 -9.93 -7.18 6.78
CA ASP A 99 -10.31 -6.04 5.96
C ASP A 99 -9.11 -5.62 5.11
N VAL A 100 -9.31 -5.52 3.80
CA VAL A 100 -8.31 -5.01 2.86
C VAL A 100 -8.91 -3.83 2.11
N TYR A 101 -8.24 -2.69 2.16
CA TYR A 101 -8.59 -1.54 1.34
C TYR A 101 -7.82 -1.64 0.02
N VAL A 102 -8.55 -1.66 -1.08
CA VAL A 102 -8.00 -1.82 -2.43
C VAL A 102 -8.31 -0.59 -3.27
N LEU A 103 -7.28 -0.05 -3.93
CA LEU A 103 -7.42 0.96 -4.98
C LEU A 103 -6.71 0.42 -6.22
N LYS A 104 -7.46 0.24 -7.31
CA LYS A 104 -6.88 -0.32 -8.52
C LYS A 104 -6.30 0.77 -9.41
N ALA A 105 -5.23 0.44 -10.13
CA ALA A 105 -4.63 1.38 -11.07
C ALA A 105 -5.60 1.76 -12.22
N GLU A 106 -6.47 0.84 -12.62
CA GLU A 106 -7.49 1.09 -13.65
C GLU A 106 -8.53 2.14 -13.25
N ASP A 107 -8.82 2.27 -11.95
CA ASP A 107 -9.81 3.22 -11.43
C ASP A 107 -9.30 4.68 -11.45
N THR A 108 -8.03 4.89 -11.78
CA THR A 108 -7.37 6.21 -11.76
C THR A 108 -7.07 6.81 -13.13
N LYS A 109 -7.42 6.09 -14.21
CA LYS A 109 -7.23 6.56 -15.59
C LYS A 109 -8.46 7.37 -16.03
N GLU A 110 -8.35 8.71 -15.94
CA GLU A 110 -9.21 9.65 -16.69
C GLU A 110 -8.72 9.83 -18.13
#